data_AF-A0A521ZBB1-F1
#
_entry.id   AF-A0A521ZBB1-F1
#
_cell.length_a   1.000
_cell.length_b   1.000
_cell.length_c   1.000
_cell.angle_alpha   90.00
_cell.angle_beta   90.00
_cell.angle_gamma   90.00
#
_symmetry.space_group_name_H-M   'P 1'
#
loop_
_entity.id
_entity.type
_entity.pdbx_description
1 polymer ?
#
loop_
_entity_poly.entity_id
_entity_poly.type
_entity_poly.pdbx_seq_one_letter_code
_entity_poly.pdbx_strand_id
1 'polypeptide(L)'
;MSDNWLQYVPKVPTFRPTQEASAKAQSLLSVLLPDAESVESTFQEEVVFFHPGGNWSGVQCPVCGADAEPWWSGAMENAAKSGFSSLQCVAPCCGSSVSLAGLRYVWPAGFGSYVLEAMNPNSRGLSADQLAQLEAVLGCQLHEIPLHI
;
A
#
# COMPACT_ATOMS: atom_id res chain seq x y z
N MET A 1 9.28 22.21 -0.16
CA MET A 1 10.12 21.04 -0.46
C MET A 1 9.16 19.88 -0.40
N SER A 2 9.12 19.07 -1.45
CA SER A 2 8.27 17.89 -1.50
C SER A 2 9.13 16.66 -1.31
N ASP A 3 8.59 15.66 -0.62
CA ASP A 3 9.27 14.42 -0.31
C ASP A 3 8.60 13.27 -1.05
N ASN A 4 9.41 12.33 -1.53
CA ASN A 4 8.95 11.14 -2.23
C ASN A 4 9.27 9.90 -1.42
N TRP A 5 8.32 8.99 -1.35
CA TRP A 5 8.49 7.72 -0.65
C TRP A 5 8.13 6.56 -1.58
N LEU A 6 8.90 5.48 -1.49
CA LEU A 6 8.49 4.18 -2.01
C LEU A 6 8.07 3.32 -0.83
N GLN A 7 6.77 3.04 -0.72
CA GLN A 7 6.21 2.23 0.36
C GLN A 7 5.91 0.82 -0.15
N TYR A 8 6.42 -0.18 0.56
CA TYR A 8 6.21 -1.60 0.31
C TYR A 8 5.28 -2.17 1.37
N VAL A 9 4.06 -2.51 0.96
CA VAL A 9 2.98 -2.95 1.86
C VAL A 9 2.53 -4.36 1.49
N PRO A 10 2.33 -5.29 2.44
CA PRO A 10 1.83 -6.63 2.13
C PRO A 10 0.48 -6.59 1.40
N LYS A 11 0.29 -7.45 0.39
CA LYS A 11 -1.00 -7.55 -0.33
C LYS A 11 -2.14 -8.06 0.55
N VAL A 12 -1.81 -8.78 1.62
CA VAL A 12 -2.74 -9.19 2.66
C VAL A 12 -2.68 -8.16 3.79
N PRO A 13 -3.69 -7.29 3.98
CA PRO A 13 -3.56 -6.13 4.87
C PRO A 13 -3.23 -6.47 6.33
N THR A 14 -3.69 -7.62 6.80
CA THR A 14 -3.46 -8.10 8.18
C THR A 14 -2.14 -8.86 8.36
N PHE A 15 -1.40 -9.11 7.29
CA PHE A 15 -0.12 -9.82 7.39
C PHE A 15 0.92 -8.95 8.09
N ARG A 16 1.65 -9.57 9.02
CA ARG A 16 2.80 -8.96 9.69
C ARG A 16 3.99 -9.89 9.60
N PRO A 17 5.14 -9.44 9.08
CA PRO A 17 6.36 -10.22 9.11
C PRO A 17 6.88 -10.35 10.55
N THR A 18 7.81 -11.28 10.79
CA THR A 18 8.54 -11.32 12.06
C THR A 18 9.49 -10.11 12.15
N GLN A 19 9.88 -9.74 13.37
CA GLN A 19 10.85 -8.65 13.58
C GLN A 19 12.19 -8.93 12.88
N GLU A 20 12.63 -10.19 12.88
CA GLU A 20 13.84 -10.61 12.18
C GLU A 20 13.71 -10.46 10.65
N ALA A 21 12.58 -10.88 10.08
CA ALA A 21 12.32 -10.71 8.65
C ALA A 21 12.24 -9.22 8.26
N SER A 22 11.61 -8.39 9.10
CA SER A 22 11.56 -6.94 8.90
C SER A 22 12.95 -6.31 8.88
N ALA A 23 13.79 -6.62 9.87
CA ALA A 23 15.16 -6.08 9.95
C ALA A 23 16.03 -6.50 8.76
N LYS A 24 15.89 -7.76 8.30
CA LYS A 24 16.56 -8.26 7.10
C LYS A 24 16.06 -7.54 5.84
N ALA A 25 14.76 -7.34 5.72
CA ALA A 25 14.15 -6.64 4.60
C ALA A 25 14.57 -5.17 4.54
N GLN A 26 14.62 -4.49 5.69
CA GLN A 26 15.12 -3.11 5.80
C GLN A 26 16.57 -3.00 5.33
N SER A 27 17.43 -3.91 5.81
CA SER A 27 18.84 -3.96 5.40
C SER A 27 19.00 -4.22 3.90
N LEU A 28 18.20 -5.15 3.35
CA LEU A 28 18.19 -5.45 1.92
C LEU A 28 17.73 -4.23 1.12
N LEU A 29 16.65 -3.56 1.53
CA LEU A 29 16.11 -2.41 0.82
C LEU A 29 17.11 -1.24 0.77
N SER A 30 17.87 -1.00 1.84
CA SER A 30 18.98 -0.02 1.84
C SER A 30 20.08 -0.35 0.83
N VAL A 31 20.34 -1.64 0.57
CA VAL A 31 21.30 -2.06 -0.47
C VAL A 31 20.72 -1.89 -1.87
N LEU A 32 19.41 -2.16 -2.03
CA LEU A 32 18.72 -2.04 -3.32
C LEU A 32 18.48 -0.58 -3.73
N LEU A 33 18.33 0.32 -2.77
CA LEU A 33 18.09 1.76 -2.94
C LEU A 33 19.18 2.56 -2.19
N PRO A 34 20.43 2.57 -2.70
CA PRO A 34 21.57 3.18 -2.00
C PRO A 34 21.49 4.71 -1.89
N ASP A 35 20.68 5.36 -2.75
CA ASP A 35 20.50 6.81 -2.77
C ASP A 35 19.35 7.29 -1.86
N ALA A 36 18.66 6.37 -1.15
CA ALA A 36 17.62 6.74 -0.20
C ALA A 36 18.20 7.47 1.01
N GLU A 37 17.53 8.55 1.42
CA GLU A 37 17.91 9.32 2.60
C GLU A 37 17.68 8.53 3.89
N SER A 38 16.59 7.73 3.92
CA SER A 38 16.30 6.82 5.01
C SER A 38 15.53 5.59 4.49
N VAL A 39 15.65 4.49 5.22
CA VAL A 39 14.86 3.28 5.02
C VAL A 39 14.36 2.80 6.37
N GLU A 40 13.05 2.69 6.52
CA GLU A 40 12.38 2.42 7.79
C GLU A 40 11.30 1.36 7.63
N SER A 41 11.07 0.57 8.68
CA SER A 41 9.96 -0.38 8.74
C SER A 41 9.07 -0.08 9.93
N THR A 42 7.76 -0.02 9.71
CA THR A 42 6.78 0.36 10.72
C THR A 42 5.69 -0.69 10.83
N PHE A 43 5.39 -1.09 12.07
CA PHE A 43 4.25 -1.94 12.40
C PHE A 43 3.12 -1.06 12.92
N GLN A 44 1.97 -1.14 12.29
CA GLN A 44 0.77 -0.41 12.70
C GLN A 44 0.00 -1.25 13.73
N GLU A 45 -0.70 -0.61 14.66
CA GLU A 45 -1.55 -1.35 15.62
C GLU A 45 -2.76 -1.97 14.93
N GLU A 46 -3.34 -1.25 13.98
CA GLU A 46 -4.47 -1.68 13.14
C GLU A 46 -4.11 -1.65 11.66
N VAL A 47 -5.02 -2.11 10.79
CA VAL A 47 -4.87 -1.92 9.35
C VAL A 47 -5.10 -0.45 9.04
N VAL A 48 -4.19 0.17 8.28
CA VAL A 48 -4.32 1.57 7.83
C VAL A 48 -4.37 1.63 6.31
N PHE A 49 -4.83 2.76 5.78
CA PHE A 49 -4.81 3.05 4.36
C PHE A 49 -3.56 3.83 3.97
N PHE A 50 -2.79 3.31 3.03
CA PHE A 50 -1.62 3.94 2.43
C PHE A 50 -2.04 4.69 1.17
N HIS A 51 -2.21 6.00 1.32
CA HIS A 51 -2.62 6.91 0.25
C HIS A 51 -1.39 7.40 -0.54
N PRO A 52 -1.43 7.50 -1.88
CA PRO A 52 -0.28 7.93 -2.70
C PRO A 52 0.00 9.46 -2.64
N GLY A 53 -0.52 10.15 -1.62
CA GLY A 53 -0.46 11.61 -1.49
C GLY A 53 -0.88 12.37 -2.75
N GLY A 54 -0.03 13.31 -3.19
CA GLY A 54 -0.23 14.14 -4.38
C GLY A 54 -0.27 13.37 -5.71
N ASN A 55 0.09 12.08 -5.72
CA ASN A 55 -0.07 11.23 -6.90
C ASN A 55 -1.52 10.73 -7.09
N TRP A 56 -2.46 11.03 -6.18
CA TRP A 56 -3.84 10.58 -6.33
C TRP A 56 -4.45 10.99 -7.67
N SER A 57 -5.07 10.02 -8.37
CA SER A 57 -5.74 10.24 -9.65
C SER A 57 -7.06 9.46 -9.75
N GLY A 58 -7.65 9.15 -8.60
CA GLY A 58 -8.94 8.52 -8.50
C GLY A 58 -8.94 7.01 -8.42
N VAL A 59 -10.16 6.49 -8.34
CA VAL A 59 -10.45 5.09 -8.03
C VAL A 59 -11.67 4.63 -8.82
N GLN A 60 -11.63 3.41 -9.33
CA GLN A 60 -12.66 2.84 -10.18
C GLN A 60 -13.20 1.53 -9.60
N CYS A 61 -14.45 1.24 -9.93
CA CYS A 61 -15.08 -0.03 -9.61
C CYS A 61 -14.35 -1.17 -10.35
N PRO A 62 -13.92 -2.23 -9.64
CA PRO A 62 -13.19 -3.32 -10.28
C PRO A 62 -14.06 -4.20 -11.18
N VAL A 63 -15.39 -4.13 -11.01
CA VAL A 63 -16.38 -4.95 -11.71
C VAL A 63 -16.91 -4.27 -12.98
N CYS A 64 -17.48 -3.06 -12.86
CA CYS A 64 -18.07 -2.36 -14.00
C CYS A 64 -17.18 -1.26 -14.60
N GLY A 65 -16.05 -0.93 -13.96
CA GLY A 65 -15.14 0.12 -14.42
C GLY A 65 -15.64 1.55 -14.22
N ALA A 66 -16.83 1.76 -13.64
CA ALA A 66 -17.35 3.08 -13.33
C ALA A 66 -16.48 3.80 -12.29
N ASP A 67 -16.51 5.13 -12.32
CA ASP A 67 -15.88 5.97 -11.30
C ASP A 67 -16.43 5.62 -9.91
N ALA A 68 -15.52 5.35 -8.98
CA ALA A 68 -15.82 5.01 -7.60
C ALA A 68 -15.66 6.20 -6.65
N GLU A 69 -15.01 7.30 -7.06
CA GLU A 69 -14.79 8.47 -6.20
C GLU A 69 -16.08 8.98 -5.52
N PRO A 70 -17.25 9.05 -6.18
CA PRO A 70 -18.46 9.61 -5.57
C PRO A 70 -18.95 8.88 -4.31
N TRP A 71 -18.60 7.60 -4.14
CA TRP A 71 -19.02 6.79 -2.99
C TRP A 71 -17.86 6.23 -2.17
N TRP A 72 -16.64 6.28 -2.70
CA TRP A 72 -15.45 5.72 -2.08
C TRP A 72 -15.16 6.34 -0.71
N SER A 73 -15.23 7.67 -0.58
CA SER A 73 -14.96 8.37 0.68
C SER A 73 -15.88 7.92 1.82
N GLY A 74 -17.19 7.83 1.57
CA GLY A 74 -18.15 7.35 2.57
C GLY A 74 -17.93 5.88 2.95
N ALA A 75 -17.53 5.04 1.99
CA ALA A 75 -17.19 3.64 2.27
C ALA A 75 -15.89 3.53 3.11
N MET A 76 -14.88 4.36 2.82
CA MET A 76 -13.64 4.46 3.60
C MET A 76 -13.92 4.91 5.04
N GLU A 77 -14.69 5.98 5.22
CA GLU A 77 -15.08 6.47 6.55
C GLU A 77 -15.81 5.40 7.36
N ASN A 78 -16.71 4.64 6.72
CA ASN A 78 -17.42 3.56 7.39
C ASN A 78 -16.49 2.42 7.81
N ALA A 79 -15.55 2.02 6.94
CA ALA A 79 -14.57 0.98 7.27
C ALA A 79 -13.61 1.44 8.39
N ALA A 80 -13.20 2.70 8.37
CA ALA A 80 -12.31 3.30 9.37
C ALA A 80 -12.88 3.26 10.80
N LYS A 81 -14.21 3.37 10.98
CA LYS A 81 -14.87 3.23 12.30
C LYS A 81 -14.59 1.89 12.99
N SER A 82 -14.15 0.89 12.23
CA SER A 82 -13.85 -0.46 12.71
C SER A 82 -12.38 -0.84 12.54
N GLY A 83 -11.49 0.15 12.36
CA GLY A 83 -10.07 -0.09 12.14
C GLY A 83 -9.78 -0.89 10.87
N PHE A 84 -10.63 -0.74 9.84
CA PHE A 84 -10.56 -1.50 8.59
C PHE A 84 -10.62 -3.03 8.78
N SER A 85 -11.21 -3.52 9.88
CA SER A 85 -11.40 -4.95 10.14
C SER A 85 -12.24 -5.66 9.06
N SER A 86 -13.13 -4.93 8.39
CA SER A 86 -13.79 -5.36 7.16
C SER A 86 -13.64 -4.30 6.09
N LEU A 87 -13.15 -4.72 4.92
CA LEU A 87 -13.02 -3.90 3.72
C LEU A 87 -14.15 -4.16 2.72
N GLN A 88 -15.12 -5.01 3.06
CA GLN A 88 -16.19 -5.36 2.14
C GLN A 88 -17.25 -4.26 2.09
N CYS A 89 -17.66 -3.89 0.89
CA CYS A 89 -18.76 -2.96 0.64
C CYS A 89 -19.56 -3.39 -0.60
N VAL A 90 -20.71 -2.75 -0.80
CA VAL A 90 -21.52 -2.92 -2.02
C VAL A 90 -21.31 -1.68 -2.88
N ALA A 91 -20.82 -1.88 -4.11
CA ALA A 91 -20.58 -0.80 -5.05
C ALA A 91 -21.91 -0.23 -5.56
N PRO A 92 -22.25 1.05 -5.29
CA PRO A 92 -23.53 1.62 -5.70
C PRO A 92 -23.73 1.69 -7.22
N CYS A 93 -22.65 1.73 -7.98
CA CYS A 93 -22.66 1.81 -9.44
C CYS A 93 -23.18 0.54 -10.14
N CYS A 94 -23.05 -0.64 -9.53
CA CYS A 94 -23.44 -1.91 -10.14
C CYS A 94 -24.06 -2.92 -9.18
N GLY A 95 -24.20 -2.59 -7.90
CA GLY A 95 -24.74 -3.48 -6.87
C GLY A 95 -23.84 -4.66 -6.49
N SER A 96 -22.64 -4.76 -7.05
CA SER A 96 -21.72 -5.87 -6.77
C SER A 96 -21.07 -5.72 -5.38
N SER A 97 -20.87 -6.84 -4.69
CA SER A 97 -20.01 -6.86 -3.51
C SER A 97 -18.55 -6.77 -3.95
N VAL A 98 -17.84 -5.79 -3.41
CA VAL A 98 -16.43 -5.51 -3.71
C VAL A 98 -15.66 -5.27 -2.40
N SER A 99 -14.35 -5.39 -2.47
CA SER A 99 -13.46 -4.99 -1.38
C SER A 99 -12.84 -3.63 -1.67
N LEU A 100 -12.72 -2.76 -0.66
CA LEU A 100 -11.98 -1.51 -0.75
C LEU A 100 -10.52 -1.73 -1.16
N ALA A 101 -9.85 -2.76 -0.63
CA ALA A 101 -8.50 -3.14 -1.07
C ALA A 101 -8.45 -3.68 -2.52
N GLY A 102 -9.59 -4.13 -3.05
CA GLY A 102 -9.71 -4.66 -4.40
C GLY A 102 -10.18 -3.64 -5.43
N LEU A 103 -10.37 -2.37 -5.05
CA LEU A 103 -10.73 -1.32 -6.01
C LEU A 103 -9.56 -1.05 -6.97
N ARG A 104 -9.89 -0.55 -8.16
CA ARG A 104 -8.89 -0.16 -9.15
C ARG A 104 -8.46 1.27 -8.88
N TYR A 105 -7.45 1.42 -8.04
CA TYR A 105 -6.81 2.72 -7.84
C TYR A 105 -5.96 3.06 -9.07
N VAL A 106 -6.14 4.27 -9.61
CA VAL A 106 -5.42 4.71 -10.82
C VAL A 106 -3.93 4.84 -10.54
N TRP A 107 -3.58 5.36 -9.37
CA TRP A 107 -2.24 5.23 -8.79
C TRP A 107 -2.25 4.18 -7.70
N PRO A 108 -1.16 3.41 -7.52
CA PRO A 108 -1.09 2.40 -6.48
C PRO A 108 -1.44 2.98 -5.12
N ALA A 109 -2.37 2.33 -4.43
CA ALA A 109 -2.78 2.61 -3.06
C ALA A 109 -3.15 1.28 -2.41
N GLY A 110 -3.17 1.21 -1.09
CA GLY A 110 -3.38 -0.08 -0.44
C GLY A 110 -3.67 0.01 1.04
N PHE A 111 -3.87 -1.16 1.64
CA PHE A 111 -4.14 -1.31 3.07
C PHE A 111 -3.12 -2.24 3.68
N GLY A 112 -2.67 -1.94 4.89
CA GLY A 112 -1.69 -2.79 5.56
C GLY A 112 -1.55 -2.48 7.03
N SER A 113 -1.02 -3.45 7.76
CA SER A 113 -0.59 -3.29 9.16
C SER A 113 0.94 -3.31 9.32
N TYR A 114 1.65 -3.34 8.19
CA TYR A 114 3.10 -3.26 8.09
C TYR A 114 3.45 -2.47 6.84
N VAL A 115 4.48 -1.64 6.93
CA VAL A 115 5.10 -0.95 5.80
C VAL A 115 6.61 -1.00 5.95
N LEU A 116 7.28 -1.21 4.82
CA LEU A 116 8.71 -0.95 4.67
C LEU A 116 8.85 0.17 3.64
N GLU A 117 9.53 1.25 3.98
CA GLU A 117 9.54 2.44 3.14
C GLU A 117 10.92 3.09 3.03
N ALA A 118 11.16 3.74 1.89
CA ALA A 118 12.40 4.46 1.60
C ALA A 118 12.08 5.90 1.22
N MET A 119 12.75 6.86 1.88
CA MET A 119 12.59 8.30 1.64
C MET A 119 13.57 8.79 0.58
N ASN A 120 13.07 9.58 -0.36
CA ASN A 120 13.79 10.18 -1.49
C ASN A 120 14.79 9.21 -2.17
N PRO A 121 14.37 7.98 -2.58
CA PRO A 121 15.28 6.95 -3.08
C PRO A 121 15.89 7.25 -4.45
N ASN A 122 15.58 8.40 -5.05
CA ASN A 122 15.95 8.79 -6.42
C ASN A 122 15.72 7.66 -7.46
N SER A 123 14.70 6.84 -7.21
CA SER A 123 14.33 5.68 -8.02
C SER A 123 12.83 5.71 -8.30
N ARG A 124 12.42 5.07 -9.40
CA ARG A 124 11.00 4.89 -9.75
C ARG A 124 10.36 3.68 -9.07
N GLY A 125 11.15 2.83 -8.43
CA GLY A 125 10.69 1.55 -7.88
C GLY A 125 11.79 0.49 -7.90
N LEU A 126 11.46 -0.70 -7.42
CA LEU A 126 12.30 -1.90 -7.58
C LEU A 126 12.00 -2.60 -8.91
N SER A 127 13.01 -3.25 -9.48
CA SER A 127 12.78 -4.21 -10.56
C SER A 127 12.03 -5.45 -10.04
N ALA A 128 11.43 -6.24 -10.94
CA ALA A 128 10.68 -7.44 -10.56
C ALA A 128 11.54 -8.44 -9.75
N ASP A 129 12.82 -8.61 -10.11
CA ASP A 129 13.73 -9.51 -9.40
C ASP A 129 14.12 -8.99 -8.02
N GLN A 130 14.26 -7.67 -7.87
CA GLN A 130 14.55 -7.02 -6.59
C GLN A 130 13.34 -7.08 -5.66
N LEU A 131 12.14 -6.84 -6.19
CA LEU A 131 10.89 -6.98 -5.45
C LEU A 131 10.68 -8.43 -5.00
N ALA A 132 10.92 -9.41 -5.87
CA ALA A 132 10.81 -10.83 -5.52
C ALA A 132 11.79 -11.25 -4.40
N GLN A 133 13.00 -10.69 -4.36
CA GLN A 133 13.94 -10.91 -3.26
C GLN A 133 13.39 -10.35 -1.94
N LEU A 134 12.82 -9.15 -1.98
CA LEU A 134 12.22 -8.51 -0.80
C LEU A 134 11.00 -9.30 -0.29
N GLU A 135 10.13 -9.72 -1.21
CA GLU A 135 8.98 -10.59 -0.93
C GLU A 135 9.41 -11.92 -0.30
N ALA A 136 10.49 -12.53 -0.79
CA ALA A 136 11.02 -13.77 -0.24
C ALA A 136 11.58 -13.60 1.19
N VAL A 137 12.22 -12.48 1.49
CA VAL A 137 12.72 -12.17 2.84
C VAL A 137 11.56 -11.94 3.82
N LEU A 138 10.52 -11.23 3.38
CA LEU A 138 9.35 -10.94 4.22
C LEU A 138 8.37 -12.11 4.31
N GLY A 139 8.42 -13.06 3.38
CA GLY A 139 7.52 -14.20 3.30
C GLY A 139 6.11 -13.86 2.81
N CYS A 140 5.94 -12.75 2.08
CA CYS A 140 4.66 -12.32 1.54
C CYS A 140 4.81 -11.56 0.23
N GLN A 141 3.72 -11.45 -0.54
CA GLN A 141 3.68 -10.55 -1.69
C GLN A 141 3.47 -9.11 -1.26
N LEU A 142 4.04 -8.17 -2.00
CA LEU A 142 4.00 -6.74 -1.72
C LEU A 142 3.25 -5.95 -2.81
N HIS A 143 2.71 -4.81 -2.39
CA HIS A 143 2.34 -3.68 -3.23
C HIS A 143 3.41 -2.60 -3.07
N GLU A 144 3.89 -2.06 -4.20
CA GLU A 144 4.67 -0.83 -4.20
C GLU A 144 3.72 0.36 -4.35
N ILE A 145 3.79 1.31 -3.42
CA ILE A 145 2.94 2.49 -3.34
C ILE A 145 3.85 3.73 -3.34
N PRO A 146 3.98 4.42 -4.49
CA PRO A 146 4.70 5.68 -4.58
C PRO A 146 3.89 6.80 -3.92
N LEU A 147 4.45 7.42 -2.88
CA LEU A 147 3.85 8.51 -2.13
C LEU A 147 4.60 9.82 -2.40
N HIS A 148 3.84 10.88 -2.72
CA HIS A 148 4.36 12.24 -2.88
C HIS A 148 3.67 13.17 -1.88
N ILE A 149 4.46 13.88 -1.06
CA ILE A 149 3.96 14.85 -0.05
C ILE A 149 4.55 16.23 -0.33
#